data_AF-T1APD1-F1
#
_entry.id   AF-T1APD1-F1
#
_cell.length_a   1.000
_cell.length_b   1.000
_cell.length_c   1.000
_cell.angle_alpha   90.00
_cell.angle_beta   90.00
_cell.angle_gamma   90.00
#
_symmetry.space_group_name_H-M   'P 1'
#
loop_
_entity.id
_entity.type
_entity.pdbx_description
1 polymer ?
#
loop_
_entity_poly.entity_id
_entity_poly.type
_entity_poly.pdbx_seq_one_letter_code
_entity_poly.pdbx_strand_id
1 'polypeptide(L)'
;MIEVRYRVLDARLGVSIPLPAYATPGSAAMDLRAAPETALTLEPGAAALVPTGLALHIGDPGWCALILPRSGLGHQHGWCWAIWSA
;
A
#
# COMPACT_ATOMS: atom_id res chain seq x y z
N MET A 1 3.79 2.35 20.44
CA MET A 1 2.91 2.72 19.30
C MET A 1 3.35 4.10 18.87
N ILE A 2 3.64 4.33 17.60
CA ILE A 2 4.07 5.64 17.10
C ILE A 2 2.89 6.38 16.50
N GLU A 3 2.87 7.70 16.63
CA GLU A 3 1.91 8.54 15.90
C GLU A 3 2.42 8.79 14.49
N VAL A 4 1.62 8.45 13.49
CA VAL A 4 1.92 8.73 12.08
C VAL A 4 0.83 9.63 11.55
N ARG A 5 1.21 10.81 11.06
CA ARG A 5 0.26 11.71 10.39
C ARG A 5 0.02 11.19 8.98
N TYR A 6 -1.21 11.33 8.50
CA TYR A 6 -1.54 10.99 7.12
C TYR A 6 -2.41 12.07 6.49
N ARG A 7 -2.39 12.11 5.16
CA ARG A 7 -3.27 12.95 4.34
C ARG A 7 -3.94 12.10 3.29
N VAL A 8 -5.25 12.21 3.20
CA VAL A 8 -6.04 11.62 2.11
C VAL A 8 -5.86 12.49 0.87
N LEU A 9 -5.39 11.88 -0.21
CA LEU A 9 -5.19 12.52 -1.52
C LEU A 9 -6.31 12.18 -2.50
N ASP A 10 -6.91 11.00 -2.36
CA ASP A 10 -8.01 10.54 -3.20
C ASP A 10 -9.33 10.57 -2.42
N ALA A 11 -10.35 11.25 -2.95
CA ALA A 11 -11.66 11.40 -2.32
C ALA A 11 -12.42 10.07 -2.13
N ARG A 12 -12.03 9.01 -2.88
CA ARG A 12 -12.61 7.66 -2.74
C ARG A 12 -12.13 6.97 -1.47
N LEU A 13 -10.98 7.37 -0.91
CA LEU A 13 -10.38 6.75 0.26
C LEU A 13 -11.14 7.16 1.55
N GLY A 14 -11.60 6.17 2.30
CA GLY A 14 -12.50 6.34 3.44
C GLY A 14 -14.00 6.32 3.07
N VAL A 15 -14.34 6.26 1.78
CA VAL A 15 -15.72 6.23 1.30
C VAL A 15 -16.02 4.91 0.57
N SER A 16 -15.45 4.72 -0.63
CA SER A 16 -15.60 3.51 -1.43
C SER A 16 -14.38 2.59 -1.34
N ILE A 17 -13.20 3.16 -1.11
CA ILE A 17 -11.96 2.44 -0.80
C ILE A 17 -11.73 2.57 0.70
N PRO A 18 -11.82 1.51 1.50
CA PRO A 18 -11.64 1.64 2.95
C PRO A 18 -10.21 2.09 3.30
N LEU A 19 -10.06 2.80 4.42
CA LEU A 19 -8.74 3.17 4.94
C LEU A 19 -7.92 1.93 5.34
N PRO A 20 -6.58 2.00 5.30
CA PRO A 20 -5.74 0.95 5.85
C PRO A 20 -6.02 0.76 7.34
N ALA A 21 -6.15 -0.51 7.74
CA ALA A 21 -6.36 -0.90 9.12
C ALA A 21 -5.71 -2.26 9.35
N TYR A 22 -5.36 -2.53 10.60
CA TYR A 22 -4.90 -3.86 11.00
C TYR A 22 -6.08 -4.84 10.93
N ALA A 23 -5.90 -5.95 10.23
CA ALA A 23 -6.96 -6.95 10.05
C ALA A 23 -7.32 -7.66 11.36
N THR A 24 -6.33 -7.89 12.23
CA THR A 24 -6.48 -8.52 13.54
C THR A 24 -5.60 -7.80 14.58
N PRO A 25 -5.87 -7.97 15.90
CA PRO A 25 -5.06 -7.35 16.94
C PRO A 25 -3.57 -7.72 16.92
N GLY A 26 -3.23 -8.89 16.36
CA GLY A 26 -1.83 -9.37 16.23
C GLY A 26 -1.20 -9.11 14.87
N SER A 27 -1.85 -8.34 14.00
CA SER A 27 -1.32 -8.06 12.65
C SER A 27 -0.08 -7.15 12.73
N ALA A 28 1.00 -7.56 12.06
CA ALA A 28 2.25 -6.77 12.02
C ALA A 28 2.20 -5.59 11.03
N ALA A 29 1.33 -5.66 10.03
CA ALA A 29 1.21 -4.66 8.96
C ALA A 29 -0.26 -4.41 8.59
N MET A 30 -0.49 -3.34 7.84
CA MET A 30 -1.80 -2.97 7.29
C MET A 30 -1.79 -3.16 5.77
N ASP A 31 -2.89 -3.65 5.22
CA ASP A 31 -3.04 -3.77 3.77
C ASP A 31 -3.23 -2.38 3.12
N LEU A 32 -2.43 -2.08 2.10
CA LEU A 32 -2.62 -0.91 1.23
C LEU A 32 -3.56 -1.30 0.07
N ARG A 33 -4.50 -0.42 -0.28
CA ARG A 33 -5.43 -0.63 -1.38
C ARG A 33 -4.99 0.15 -2.61
N ALA A 34 -5.14 -0.47 -3.77
CA ALA A 34 -4.94 0.17 -5.06
C ALA A 34 -6.07 1.16 -5.35
N ALA A 35 -5.73 2.37 -5.79
CA ALA A 35 -6.67 3.42 -6.18
C ALA A 35 -6.40 3.94 -7.61
N PRO A 36 -6.24 3.09 -8.63
CA PRO A 36 -6.13 3.58 -10.00
C PRO A 36 -7.47 4.19 -10.47
N GLU A 37 -7.43 5.04 -11.48
CA GLU A 37 -8.65 5.60 -12.09
C GLU A 37 -9.46 4.52 -12.81
N THR A 38 -8.78 3.57 -13.45
CA THR A 38 -9.35 2.45 -14.19
C THR A 38 -8.73 1.12 -13.77
N ALA A 39 -9.41 0.01 -14.06
CA ALA A 39 -8.86 -1.32 -13.82
C ALA A 39 -7.58 -1.51 -14.65
N LEU A 40 -6.55 -2.09 -14.02
CA LEU A 40 -5.24 -2.28 -14.62
C LEU A 40 -4.95 -3.78 -14.76
N THR A 41 -4.64 -4.20 -15.99
CA THR A 41 -4.18 -5.56 -16.29
C THR A 41 -2.66 -5.53 -16.43
N LEU A 42 -1.96 -6.38 -15.66
CA LEU A 42 -0.52 -6.55 -15.77
C LEU A 42 -0.21 -7.84 -16.53
N GLU A 43 0.53 -7.70 -17.62
CA GLU A 43 1.11 -8.84 -18.32
C GLU A 43 2.31 -9.42 -17.55
N PRO A 44 2.66 -10.71 -17.75
CA PRO A 44 3.84 -11.29 -17.13
C PRO A 44 5.11 -10.46 -17.38
N GLY A 45 5.82 -10.10 -16.31
CA GLY A 45 7.03 -9.28 -16.36
C GLY A 45 6.78 -7.76 -16.48
N ALA A 46 5.53 -7.32 -16.62
CA ALA A 46 5.20 -5.90 -16.60
C ALA A 46 5.25 -5.32 -15.18
N ALA A 47 5.54 -4.02 -15.09
CA ALA A 47 5.48 -3.26 -13.84
C ALA A 47 4.62 -2.00 -14.06
N ALA A 48 3.80 -1.66 -13.07
CA ALA A 48 3.04 -0.41 -13.05
C ALA A 48 3.16 0.26 -11.69
N LEU A 49 3.21 1.60 -11.70
CA LEU A 49 3.09 2.39 -10.49
C LEU A 49 1.61 2.55 -10.14
N VAL A 50 1.19 1.97 -9.02
CA VAL A 50 -0.22 1.99 -8.59
C VAL A 50 -0.37 2.94 -7.40
N PRO A 51 -1.17 4.03 -7.52
CA PRO A 51 -1.40 4.95 -6.42
C PRO A 51 -2.28 4.31 -5.34
N THR A 52 -2.07 4.72 -4.09
CA THR A 52 -2.91 4.31 -2.94
C THR A 52 -3.90 5.40 -2.52
N GLY A 53 -3.72 6.64 -3.00
CA GLY A 53 -4.51 7.79 -2.57
C GLY A 53 -4.18 8.30 -1.16
N LEU A 54 -3.05 7.85 -0.57
CA LEU A 54 -2.64 8.16 0.79
C LEU A 54 -1.20 8.70 0.83
N ALA A 55 -0.98 9.79 1.57
CA ALA A 55 0.36 10.24 1.95
C ALA A 55 0.57 10.06 3.46
N LEU A 56 1.75 9.58 3.85
CA LEU A 56 2.15 9.38 5.24
C LEU A 56 3.30 10.33 5.60
N HIS A 57 3.28 10.83 6.82
CA HIS A 57 4.37 11.57 7.43
C HIS A 57 4.68 10.97 8.80
N ILE A 58 5.75 10.16 8.85
CA ILE A 58 6.22 9.48 10.07
C ILE A 58 6.77 10.49 11.08
N GLY A 59 7.51 11.51 10.61
CA GLY A 59 8.03 12.60 11.44
C GLY A 59 9.21 12.23 12.35
N ASP A 60 9.21 11.03 12.93
CA ASP A 60 10.29 10.52 13.78
C ASP A 60 11.40 9.86 12.92
N PRO A 61 12.65 10.35 12.96
CA PRO A 61 13.77 9.79 12.20
C PRO A 61 14.22 8.40 12.69
N GLY A 62 13.80 7.96 13.87
CA GLY A 62 14.07 6.62 14.39
C GLY A 62 13.22 5.51 13.75
N TRP A 63 12.27 5.87 12.88
CA TRP A 63 11.32 4.94 12.28
C TRP A 63 11.26 5.06 10.76
N CYS A 64 11.01 3.93 10.10
CA CYS A 64 10.70 3.87 8.68
C CYS A 64 9.50 2.97 8.44
N ALA A 65 8.80 3.19 7.33
CA ALA A 65 7.75 2.29 6.86
C ALA A 65 8.32 1.42 5.73
N LEU A 66 7.97 0.14 5.77
CA LEU A 66 8.32 -0.82 4.71
C LEU A 66 7.04 -1.21 3.97
N ILE A 67 7.11 -1.22 2.64
CA ILE A 67 6.04 -1.74 1.77
C ILE A 67 6.46 -3.13 1.34
N LEU A 68 5.63 -4.12 1.64
CA LEU A 68 5.91 -5.53 1.40
C LEU A 68 4.79 -6.16 0.57
N PRO A 69 5.12 -7.12 -0.32
CA PRO A 69 4.10 -7.91 -1.00
C PRO A 69 3.24 -8.71 0.00
N ARG A 70 1.94 -8.86 -0.30
CA ARG A 70 1.09 -9.78 0.45
C ARG A 70 1.51 -11.21 0.14
N SER A 71 1.79 -12.01 1.18
CA SER A 71 2.33 -13.37 1.05
C SER A 71 1.52 -14.27 0.09
N GLY A 72 0.19 -14.20 0.16
CA GLY A 72 -0.68 -14.97 -0.75
C GLY A 72 -0.58 -14.54 -2.22
N LEU A 73 -0.62 -13.23 -2.49
CA LEU A 73 -0.57 -12.70 -3.87
C LEU A 73 0.81 -12.90 -4.51
N GLY A 74 1.88 -12.74 -3.73
CA GLY A 74 3.23 -12.97 -4.22
C GLY A 74 3.50 -14.45 -4.55
N HIS A 75 3.08 -15.36 -3.67
CA HIS A 75 3.30 -16.79 -3.87
C HIS A 75 2.41 -17.39 -4.97
N GLN A 76 1.12 -17.04 -5.01
CA GLN A 76 0.15 -17.69 -5.91
C GLN A 76 0.06 -17.02 -7.28
N HIS A 77 0.24 -15.70 -7.35
CA HIS A 77 0.03 -14.92 -8.58
C HIS A 77 1.30 -14.23 -9.08
N GLY A 78 2.45 -14.42 -8.41
CA GLY A 78 3.72 -13.80 -8.79
C GLY A 78 3.74 -12.28 -8.60
N TRP A 79 2.80 -11.71 -7.82
CA TRP A 79 2.76 -10.27 -7.57
C TRP A 79 3.82 -9.88 -6.55
N CYS A 80 4.95 -9.40 -7.04
CA CYS A 80 6.02 -8.81 -6.24
C CYS A 80 6.05 -7.29 -6.42
N TRP A 81 6.64 -6.59 -5.45
CA TRP A 81 7.04 -5.20 -5.65
C TRP A 81 8.45 -5.18 -6.24
N ALA A 82 8.68 -4.32 -7.22
CA ALA A 82 10.01 -4.02 -7.73
C ALA A 82 10.47 -2.70 -7.11
N ILE A 83 11.59 -2.73 -6.39
CA ILE A 83 12.30 -1.51 -6.01
C ILE A 83 12.97 -0.99 -7.28
N TRP A 84 12.43 0.08 -7.86
CA TRP A 84 13.15 0.87 -8.85
C TRP A 84 13.90 1.96 -8.09
N SER A 85 15.23 1.83 -7.98
CA SER A 85 16.05 3.00 -7.74
C SER A 85 15.99 3.84 -9.01
N ALA A 86 15.57 5.10 -8.88
CA ALA A 86 15.95 6.12 -9.86
C ALA A 86 17.47 6.31 -9.81
#